data_AF-A0A1Q6RCB8-F1
#
_entry.id   AF-A0A1Q6RCB8-F1
#
_cell.length_a   1.000
_cell.length_b   1.000
_cell.length_c   1.000
_cell.angle_alpha   90.00
_cell.angle_beta   90.00
_cell.angle_gamma   90.00
#
_symmetry.space_group_name_H-M   'P 1'
#
loop_
_entity.id
_entity.type
_entity.pdbx_description
1 polymer ?
#
loop_
_entity_poly.entity_id
_entity_poly.type
_entity_poly.pdbx_seq_one_letter_code
_entity_poly.pdbx_strand_id
1 'polypeptide(L)'
;MPTYQQLYSIPESFGADLKLLHLSEKNGFLPDLDELRALAVPGTKMICINNPNNPTGALMSKDMLMQIVEIAKSVGAYVMCDEVYRHLTQDDVWSESIVDLYDKGISVSSMSKVFSLAGIRLGWIATHDKSVIKSCLSHRDYNLVSCGIFKICGLEKSGDGAIIQAKIFLEGFL
;
A
#
# COMPACT_ATOMS: atom_id res chain seq x y z
N MET A 1 -7.00 15.76 5.85
CA MET A 1 -7.95 14.99 5.03
C MET A 1 -8.22 15.79 3.78
N PRO A 2 -7.82 15.28 2.61
CA PRO A 2 -8.42 14.01 2.16
C PRO A 2 -7.41 12.91 1.77
N THR A 3 -7.75 11.66 2.13
CA THR A 3 -7.14 10.41 1.63
C THR A 3 -8.23 9.33 1.50
N TYR A 4 -7.91 8.12 1.04
CA TYR A 4 -8.88 7.04 0.93
C TYR A 4 -9.44 6.60 2.30
N GLN A 5 -10.77 6.53 2.41
CA GLN A 5 -11.48 6.38 3.70
C GLN A 5 -11.00 5.19 4.54
N GLN A 6 -10.73 4.06 3.88
CA GLN A 6 -10.32 2.83 4.55
C GLN A 6 -9.04 2.98 5.38
N LEU A 7 -8.17 3.93 5.02
CA LEU A 7 -6.88 4.13 5.70
C LEU A 7 -7.02 4.64 7.14
N TYR A 8 -8.16 5.26 7.48
CA TYR A 8 -8.42 5.73 8.85
C TYR A 8 -9.65 5.05 9.46
N SER A 9 -10.71 4.80 8.72
CA SER A 9 -11.95 4.26 9.31
C SER A 9 -11.83 2.78 9.73
N ILE A 10 -10.97 1.98 9.07
CA ILE A 10 -10.76 0.58 9.45
C ILE A 10 -9.94 0.50 10.75
N PRO A 11 -8.79 1.16 10.90
CA PRO A 11 -8.11 1.18 12.20
C PRO A 11 -8.98 1.74 13.34
N GLU A 12 -9.80 2.76 13.06
CA GLU A 12 -10.75 3.31 14.03
C GLU A 12 -11.73 2.25 14.53
N SER A 13 -12.31 1.45 13.63
CA SER A 13 -13.29 0.42 14.01
C SER A 13 -12.67 -0.73 14.83
N PHE A 14 -11.36 -0.95 14.72
CA PHE A 14 -10.60 -1.86 15.57
C PHE A 14 -10.08 -1.23 16.87
N GLY A 15 -10.43 0.03 17.15
CA GLY A 15 -10.06 0.73 18.39
C GLY A 15 -8.64 1.28 18.41
N ALA A 16 -8.02 1.53 17.25
CA ALA A 16 -6.73 2.18 17.18
C ALA A 16 -6.81 3.66 17.62
N ASP A 17 -5.82 4.16 18.37
CA ASP A 17 -5.65 5.59 18.61
C ASP A 17 -5.13 6.26 17.33
N LEU A 18 -6.00 7.02 16.67
CA LEU A 18 -5.71 7.68 15.41
C LEU A 18 -5.18 9.09 15.61
N LYS A 19 -4.05 9.35 14.95
CA LYS A 19 -3.52 10.70 14.74
C LYS A 19 -3.63 11.02 13.25
N LEU A 20 -4.43 12.03 12.91
CA LEU A 20 -4.68 12.43 11.53
C LEU A 20 -3.75 13.57 11.13
N LEU A 21 -2.99 13.38 10.05
CA LEU A 21 -2.23 14.45 9.40
C LEU A 21 -3.13 15.16 8.37
N HIS A 22 -3.34 16.46 8.53
CA HIS A 22 -4.25 17.21 7.68
C HIS A 22 -3.54 17.81 6.47
N LEU A 23 -3.72 17.20 5.31
CA LEU A 23 -3.27 17.75 4.03
C LEU A 23 -4.03 19.04 3.67
N SER A 24 -3.34 19.99 3.05
CA SER A 24 -3.91 21.28 2.66
C SER A 24 -3.64 21.58 1.18
N GLU A 25 -4.45 22.43 0.55
CA GLU A 25 -4.18 22.87 -0.82
C GLU A 25 -2.90 23.73 -0.90
N LYS A 26 -2.60 24.49 0.16
CA LYS A 26 -1.45 25.42 0.20
C LYS A 26 -0.10 24.74 -0.02
N ASN A 27 0.03 23.47 0.36
CA ASN A 27 1.24 22.67 0.16
C ASN A 27 1.04 21.58 -0.91
N GLY A 28 0.10 21.77 -1.84
CA GLY A 28 -0.17 20.83 -2.93
C GLY A 28 -0.73 19.48 -2.46
N PHE A 29 -1.37 19.46 -1.29
CA PHE A 29 -1.83 18.25 -0.60
C PHE A 29 -0.72 17.25 -0.28
N LEU A 30 0.53 17.70 -0.18
CA LEU A 30 1.64 16.88 0.31
C LEU A 30 1.66 16.87 1.85
N PRO A 31 2.17 15.81 2.49
CA PRO A 31 2.30 15.76 3.93
C PRO A 31 3.34 16.77 4.42
N ASP A 32 3.00 17.52 5.47
CA ASP A 32 3.99 18.29 6.22
C ASP A 32 4.82 17.33 7.08
N LEU A 33 6.14 17.32 6.84
CA LEU A 33 7.04 16.38 7.50
C LEU A 33 7.34 16.75 8.96
N ASP A 34 7.24 18.02 9.33
CA ASP A 34 7.41 18.46 10.71
C ASP A 34 6.19 18.10 11.55
N GLU A 35 4.99 18.28 10.99
CA GLU A 35 3.77 17.78 11.63
C GLU A 35 3.79 16.26 11.75
N LEU A 36 4.21 15.54 10.69
CA LEU A 36 4.33 14.09 10.75
C LEU A 36 5.32 13.63 11.83
N ARG A 37 6.47 14.30 11.99
CA ARG A 37 7.42 14.03 13.08
C ARG A 37 6.78 14.21 14.45
N ALA A 38 5.97 15.25 14.63
CA ALA A 38 5.30 15.50 15.91
C ALA A 38 4.24 14.44 16.24
N LEU A 39 3.60 13.85 15.23
CA LEU A 39 2.63 12.76 15.40
C LEU A 39 3.27 11.38 15.56
N ALA A 40 4.45 11.17 14.96
CA ALA A 40 5.20 9.92 15.04
C ALA A 40 5.94 9.82 16.39
N VAL A 41 5.21 9.42 17.44
CA VAL A 41 5.72 9.26 18.80
C VAL A 41 6.02 7.78 19.17
N PRO A 42 6.79 7.51 20.24
CA PRO A 42 6.96 6.14 20.72
C PRO A 42 5.62 5.44 20.97
N GLY A 43 5.44 4.26 20.37
CA GLY A 43 4.19 3.51 20.41
C GLY A 43 3.41 3.53 19.09
N THR A 44 3.71 4.47 18.19
CA THR A 44 3.15 4.47 16.82
C THR A 44 3.44 3.15 16.13
N LYS A 45 2.39 2.47 15.67
CA LYS A 45 2.50 1.15 15.02
C LYS A 45 2.66 1.24 13.51
N MET A 46 1.98 2.20 12.89
CA MET A 46 1.88 2.29 11.45
C MET A 46 1.62 3.74 11.01
N ILE A 47 2.24 4.14 9.91
CA ILE A 47 1.91 5.35 9.16
C ILE A 47 1.25 4.88 7.86
N CYS A 48 0.01 5.33 7.61
CA CYS A 48 -0.75 5.00 6.41
C CYS A 48 -0.71 6.16 5.42
N ILE A 49 -0.29 5.91 4.19
CA ILE A 49 -0.26 6.89 3.10
C ILE A 49 -0.93 6.31 1.85
N ASN A 50 -1.39 7.20 0.96
CA ASN A 50 -1.88 6.85 -0.36
C ASN A 50 -1.06 7.64 -1.38
N ASN A 51 -0.31 6.94 -2.25
CA ASN A 51 0.61 7.58 -3.18
C ASN A 51 0.58 6.90 -4.56
N PRO A 52 0.13 7.58 -5.63
CA PRO A 52 -0.53 8.90 -5.64
C PRO A 52 -1.81 8.96 -4.79
N ASN A 53 -2.09 10.12 -4.20
CA ASN A 53 -3.20 10.29 -3.26
C ASN A 53 -4.56 10.40 -3.96
N ASN A 54 -5.57 9.71 -3.46
CA ASN A 54 -6.98 9.92 -3.77
C ASN A 54 -7.61 10.83 -2.70
N PRO A 55 -8.27 11.96 -3.05
CA PRO A 55 -8.73 12.38 -4.38
C PRO A 55 -7.80 13.36 -5.12
N THR A 56 -6.69 13.77 -4.51
CA THR A 56 -5.95 14.97 -4.96
C THR A 56 -5.04 14.72 -6.16
N GLY A 57 -4.68 13.47 -6.42
CA GLY A 57 -3.67 13.08 -7.41
C GLY A 57 -2.24 13.45 -7.01
N ALA A 58 -2.03 14.00 -5.80
CA ALA A 58 -0.71 14.42 -5.34
C ALA A 58 0.24 13.23 -5.26
N LEU A 59 1.44 13.39 -5.84
CA LEU A 59 2.50 12.39 -5.88
C LEU A 59 3.66 12.84 -4.99
N MET A 60 4.00 12.01 -4.00
CA MET A 60 5.18 12.19 -3.17
C MET A 60 6.43 11.78 -3.95
N SER A 61 7.46 12.65 -3.95
CA SER A 61 8.76 12.32 -4.53
C SER A 61 9.49 11.24 -3.73
N LYS A 62 10.49 10.60 -4.35
CA LYS A 62 11.39 9.67 -3.66
C LYS A 62 11.97 10.27 -2.37
N ASP A 63 12.46 11.50 -2.43
CA ASP A 63 13.09 12.17 -1.29
C ASP A 63 12.10 12.38 -0.15
N MET A 64 10.84 12.70 -0.46
CA MET A 64 9.79 12.81 0.55
C MET A 64 9.45 11.45 1.15
N LEU A 65 9.31 10.40 0.34
CA LEU A 65 9.09 9.04 0.83
C LEU A 65 10.23 8.58 1.74
N MET A 66 11.48 8.86 1.37
CA MET A 66 12.65 8.57 2.21
C MET A 66 12.61 9.32 3.54
N GLN A 67 12.17 10.57 3.57
CA GLN A 67 12.00 11.30 4.84
C GLN A 67 10.88 10.70 5.70
N ILE A 68 9.76 10.27 5.11
CA ILE A 68 8.69 9.55 5.82
C ILE A 68 9.24 8.24 6.41
N VAL A 69 10.07 7.52 5.64
CA VAL A 69 10.74 6.30 6.10
C VAL A 69 11.64 6.58 7.31
N GLU A 70 12.44 7.64 7.29
CA GLU A 70 13.29 8.00 8.44
C GLU A 70 12.46 8.36 9.68
N ILE A 71 11.32 9.04 9.50
CA ILE A 71 10.39 9.31 10.60
C ILE A 71 9.82 8.00 11.15
N ALA A 72 9.38 7.08 10.29
CA ALA A 72 8.85 5.78 10.71
C ALA A 72 9.89 4.94 11.44
N LYS A 73 11.15 4.93 10.96
CA LYS A 73 12.27 4.24 11.59
C LYS A 73 12.54 4.75 13.01
N SER A 74 12.43 6.06 13.23
CA SER A 74 12.70 6.67 14.55
C SER A 74 11.80 6.13 15.68
N VAL A 75 10.61 5.62 15.33
CA VAL A 75 9.64 5.02 16.26
C VAL A 75 9.38 3.53 16.01
N GLY A 76 10.10 2.93 15.05
CA GLY A 76 9.96 1.52 14.69
C GLY A 76 8.62 1.15 14.01
N ALA A 77 7.91 2.13 13.46
CA ALA A 77 6.60 1.95 12.81
C ALA A 77 6.72 1.32 11.42
N TYR A 78 5.65 0.66 10.97
CA TYR A 78 5.46 0.29 9.57
C TYR A 78 5.04 1.51 8.74
N VAL A 79 5.32 1.48 7.43
CA VAL A 79 4.70 2.40 6.48
C VAL A 79 3.86 1.59 5.51
N MET A 80 2.54 1.75 5.58
CA MET A 80 1.63 1.16 4.62
C MET A 80 1.29 2.20 3.54
N CYS A 81 1.63 1.89 2.29
CA CYS A 81 1.34 2.74 1.14
C CYS A 81 0.31 2.06 0.24
N ASP A 82 -0.86 2.68 0.10
CA ASP A 82 -1.79 2.35 -0.98
C ASP A 82 -1.26 2.97 -2.29
N GLU A 83 -0.81 2.09 -3.18
CA GLU A 83 -0.16 2.37 -4.46
C GLU A 83 -1.06 1.98 -5.64
N VAL A 84 -2.38 1.92 -5.47
CA VAL A 84 -3.29 1.55 -6.58
C VAL A 84 -3.24 2.51 -7.77
N TYR A 85 -2.79 3.75 -7.57
CA TYR A 85 -2.62 4.77 -8.61
C TYR A 85 -1.17 4.89 -9.11
N ARG A 86 -0.22 4.08 -8.62
CA ARG A 86 1.19 4.18 -9.04
C ARG A 86 1.30 3.93 -10.55
N HIS A 87 2.02 4.77 -11.28
CA HIS A 87 2.05 4.81 -12.76
C HIS A 87 0.80 5.44 -13.43
N LEU A 88 -0.14 5.98 -12.66
CA LEU A 88 -1.25 6.81 -13.16
C LEU A 88 -1.04 8.27 -12.73
N THR A 89 0.05 8.87 -13.20
CA THR A 89 0.47 10.25 -12.87
C THR A 89 0.25 11.17 -14.08
N GLN A 90 0.07 12.48 -13.82
CA GLN A 90 -0.11 13.47 -14.89
C GLN A 90 1.16 13.63 -15.73
N ASP A 91 2.30 13.56 -15.05
CA ASP A 91 3.63 13.62 -15.65
C ASP A 91 4.21 12.19 -15.72
N ASP A 92 4.99 11.90 -16.76
CA ASP A 92 5.65 10.60 -16.95
C ASP A 92 6.87 10.46 -16.03
N VAL A 93 6.60 10.39 -14.72
CA VAL A 93 7.62 10.30 -13.66
C VAL A 93 7.57 8.93 -13.01
N TRP A 94 8.76 8.37 -12.79
CA TRP A 94 8.89 7.15 -12.01
C TRP A 94 8.54 7.42 -10.53
N SER A 95 7.81 6.48 -9.92
CA SER A 95 7.49 6.50 -8.51
C SER A 95 7.93 5.18 -7.89
N GLU A 96 8.84 5.26 -6.93
CA GLU A 96 9.29 4.12 -6.15
C GLU A 96 8.18 3.56 -5.27
N SER A 97 8.19 2.24 -5.10
CA SER A 97 7.32 1.59 -4.12
C SER A 97 7.88 1.75 -2.72
N ILE A 98 7.03 1.87 -1.70
CA ILE A 98 7.48 1.95 -0.31
C ILE A 98 8.25 0.70 0.12
N VAL A 99 7.95 -0.46 -0.49
CA VAL A 99 8.64 -1.71 -0.17
C VAL A 99 10.09 -1.69 -0.64
N ASP A 100 10.39 -0.96 -1.72
CA ASP A 100 11.76 -0.84 -2.24
C ASP A 100 12.62 0.10 -1.37
N LEU A 101 11.98 0.96 -0.57
CA LEU A 101 12.65 1.98 0.25
C LEU A 101 12.78 1.58 1.72
N TYR A 102 11.99 0.62 2.21
CA TYR A 102 11.93 0.29 3.63
C TYR A 102 11.55 -1.16 3.92
N ASP A 103 12.31 -1.81 4.80
CA ASP A 103 12.06 -3.20 5.23
C ASP A 103 10.71 -3.41 5.93
N LYS A 104 10.20 -2.38 6.62
CA LYS A 104 8.83 -2.36 7.19
C LYS A 104 7.84 -1.58 6.31
N GLY A 105 8.16 -1.45 5.03
CA GLY A 105 7.25 -0.98 4.00
C GLY A 105 6.22 -2.06 3.64
N ILE A 106 4.97 -1.65 3.50
CA ILE A 106 3.86 -2.49 3.04
C ILE A 106 3.22 -1.76 1.86
N SER A 107 3.45 -2.26 0.64
CA SER A 107 2.76 -1.77 -0.56
C SER A 107 1.46 -2.55 -0.75
N VAL A 108 0.38 -1.82 -1.02
CA VAL A 108 -0.93 -2.37 -1.39
C VAL A 108 -1.27 -1.85 -2.78
N SER A 109 -1.62 -2.73 -3.72
CA SER A 109 -2.03 -2.30 -5.06
C SER A 109 -3.01 -3.28 -5.71
N SER A 110 -3.52 -2.93 -6.90
CA SER A 110 -4.52 -3.74 -7.60
C SER A 110 -4.51 -3.56 -9.11
N MET A 111 -5.17 -4.49 -9.80
CA MET A 111 -5.44 -4.40 -11.23
C MET A 111 -6.52 -3.37 -11.59
N SER A 112 -7.11 -2.68 -10.61
CA SER A 112 -8.35 -1.92 -10.84
C SER A 112 -8.16 -0.61 -11.59
N LYS A 113 -7.05 0.09 -11.36
CA LYS A 113 -6.86 1.47 -11.86
C LYS A 113 -5.89 1.49 -13.03
N VAL A 114 -4.61 1.28 -12.76
CA VAL A 114 -3.52 1.32 -13.77
C VAL A 114 -3.78 0.34 -14.91
N PHE A 115 -4.31 -0.84 -14.59
CA PHE A 115 -4.56 -1.90 -15.58
C PHE A 115 -5.99 -1.88 -16.13
N SER A 116 -6.87 -0.98 -15.66
CA SER A 116 -8.28 -0.90 -16.08
C SER A 116 -9.10 -2.21 -15.95
N LEU A 117 -8.67 -3.12 -15.08
CA LEU A 117 -9.30 -4.43 -14.85
C LEU A 117 -10.06 -4.46 -13.52
N ALA A 118 -10.83 -3.41 -13.23
CA ALA A 118 -11.58 -3.34 -11.96
C ALA A 118 -12.53 -4.54 -11.75
N GLY A 119 -13.05 -5.14 -12.83
CA GLY A 119 -13.98 -6.28 -12.77
C GLY A 119 -13.39 -7.60 -12.26
N ILE A 120 -12.08 -7.84 -12.40
CA ILE A 120 -11.47 -9.13 -12.00
C ILE A 120 -11.22 -9.23 -10.49
N ARG A 121 -11.34 -8.12 -9.77
CA ARG A 121 -11.17 -8.03 -8.30
C ARG A 121 -9.83 -8.60 -7.80
N LEU A 122 -8.75 -8.34 -8.54
CA LEU A 122 -7.39 -8.79 -8.18
C LEU A 122 -6.57 -7.65 -7.59
N GLY A 123 -6.04 -7.86 -6.39
CA GLY A 123 -5.08 -7.00 -5.71
C GLY A 123 -4.07 -7.79 -4.90
N TRP A 124 -3.06 -7.11 -4.37
CA TRP A 124 -1.96 -7.75 -3.65
C TRP A 124 -1.40 -6.85 -2.54
N ILE A 125 -0.67 -7.51 -1.64
CA ILE A 125 0.16 -6.88 -0.62
C ILE A 125 1.60 -7.33 -0.89
N ALA A 126 2.54 -6.39 -0.91
CA ALA A 126 3.97 -6.65 -1.02
C ALA A 126 4.71 -6.06 0.20
N THR A 127 5.53 -6.88 0.86
CA THR A 127 6.35 -6.46 2.01
C THR A 127 7.53 -7.41 2.19
N HIS A 128 8.64 -6.93 2.74
CA HIS A 128 9.77 -7.77 3.14
C HIS A 128 9.48 -8.58 4.42
N ASP A 129 8.53 -8.14 5.24
CA ASP A 129 8.22 -8.81 6.50
C ASP A 129 7.30 -10.03 6.31
N LYS A 130 7.91 -11.22 6.35
CA LYS A 130 7.20 -12.50 6.25
C LYS A 130 6.17 -12.71 7.37
N SER A 131 6.33 -12.08 8.53
CA SER A 131 5.37 -12.17 9.63
C SER A 131 4.08 -11.42 9.32
N VAL A 132 4.18 -10.29 8.60
CA VAL A 132 3.02 -9.55 8.08
C VAL A 132 2.27 -10.41 7.07
N ILE A 133 2.97 -11.01 6.10
CA ILE A 133 2.36 -11.93 5.13
C ILE A 133 1.65 -13.09 5.82
N LYS A 134 2.30 -13.74 6.80
CA LYS A 134 1.70 -14.84 7.57
C LYS A 134 0.43 -14.38 8.29
N SER A 135 0.44 -13.20 8.88
CA SER A 135 -0.71 -12.63 9.58
C SER A 135 -1.85 -12.29 8.60
N CYS A 136 -1.56 -11.73 7.43
CA CYS A 136 -2.57 -11.48 6.40
C CYS A 136 -3.20 -12.79 5.91
N LEU A 137 -2.41 -13.84 5.71
CA LEU A 137 -2.90 -15.16 5.30
C LEU A 137 -3.79 -15.80 6.36
N SER A 138 -3.45 -15.70 7.65
CA SER A 138 -4.27 -16.28 8.72
C SER A 138 -5.61 -15.58 8.90
N HIS A 139 -5.74 -14.32 8.47
CA HIS A 139 -6.98 -13.54 8.55
C HIS A 139 -7.73 -13.43 7.22
N ARG A 140 -7.22 -14.04 6.15
CA ARG A 140 -7.78 -13.90 4.79
C ARG A 140 -9.20 -14.45 4.69
N ASP A 141 -9.51 -15.50 5.45
CA ASP A 141 -10.81 -16.17 5.42
C ASP A 141 -11.94 -15.32 6.02
N TYR A 142 -11.62 -14.36 6.88
CA TYR A 142 -12.60 -13.39 7.40
C TYR A 142 -13.01 -12.34 6.34
N ASN A 143 -12.24 -12.18 5.27
CA ASN A 143 -12.43 -11.11 4.29
C ASN A 143 -12.83 -11.63 2.90
N LEU A 144 -12.09 -12.60 2.35
CA LEU A 144 -12.24 -13.01 0.95
C LEU A 144 -12.04 -14.51 0.71
N VAL A 145 -11.37 -15.25 1.61
CA VAL A 145 -10.91 -16.66 1.44
C VAL A 145 -9.90 -16.82 0.30
N SER A 146 -10.29 -16.50 -0.94
CA SER A 146 -9.44 -16.51 -2.14
C SER A 146 -9.99 -15.58 -3.24
N CYS A 147 -9.14 -15.16 -4.17
CA CYS A 147 -9.63 -14.51 -5.40
C CYS A 147 -10.33 -15.53 -6.31
N GLY A 148 -11.23 -15.08 -7.17
CA GLY A 148 -11.95 -15.95 -8.10
C GLY A 148 -11.02 -16.69 -9.07
N ILE A 149 -11.31 -17.97 -9.32
CA ILE A 149 -10.65 -18.73 -10.40
C ILE A 149 -11.22 -18.23 -11.73
N PHE A 150 -10.38 -17.59 -12.53
CA PHE A 150 -10.65 -17.38 -13.96
C PHE A 150 -9.93 -18.46 -14.76
N LYS A 151 -10.68 -19.29 -15.49
CA LYS A 151 -10.11 -20.20 -16.49
C LYS A 151 -9.89 -19.40 -17.77
N ILE A 152 -8.77 -18.70 -17.86
CA ILE A 152 -8.30 -18.08 -19.10
C ILE A 152 -7.61 -19.18 -19.91
N CYS A 153 -8.19 -19.55 -21.06
CA CYS A 153 -7.51 -20.41 -22.02
C CYS A 153 -6.28 -19.68 -22.57
N GLY A 154 -5.09 -20.22 -22.29
CA GLY A 154 -3.85 -20.00 -23.04
C GLY A 154 -3.06 -18.74 -22.70
N LEU A 155 -2.13 -18.83 -21.75
CA LEU A 155 -0.91 -18.03 -21.74
C LEU A 155 0.24 -18.87 -21.16
N GLU A 156 1.30 -19.06 -21.96
CA GLU A 156 2.55 -19.73 -21.61
C GLU A 156 3.45 -18.84 -20.72
N LYS A 157 4.29 -19.52 -19.93
CA LYS A 157 5.15 -18.96 -18.88
C LYS A 157 6.41 -18.32 -19.47
N SER A 158 6.80 -17.11 -19.06
CA SER A 158 8.17 -16.61 -19.28
C SER A 158 8.75 -15.94 -18.02
N GLY A 159 9.92 -16.42 -17.59
CA GLY A 159 11.00 -15.62 -16.99
C GLY A 159 10.91 -15.23 -15.51
N ASP A 160 12.03 -15.43 -14.80
CA ASP A 160 12.25 -15.30 -13.36
C ASP A 160 12.28 -13.86 -12.80
N GLY A 161 11.97 -13.72 -11.50
CA GLY A 161 12.66 -12.74 -10.64
C GLY A 161 11.86 -11.58 -10.04
N ALA A 162 10.82 -11.85 -9.23
CA ALA A 162 10.40 -11.07 -8.05
C ALA A 162 9.28 -11.84 -7.31
N ILE A 163 9.30 -11.92 -5.98
CA ILE A 163 8.18 -12.54 -5.22
C ILE A 163 7.02 -11.53 -5.17
N ILE A 164 6.19 -11.53 -6.21
CA ILE A 164 4.85 -10.95 -6.17
C ILE A 164 3.93 -12.05 -5.63
N GLN A 165 3.55 -11.99 -4.35
CA GLN A 165 2.60 -12.98 -3.82
C GLN A 165 1.15 -12.58 -4.12
N ALA A 166 0.76 -12.67 -5.40
CA ALA A 166 -0.62 -13.03 -5.74
C ALA A 166 -0.71 -14.55 -5.62
N LYS A 167 -1.13 -15.07 -4.46
CA LYS A 167 -1.25 -16.52 -4.25
C LYS A 167 -2.49 -17.03 -5.01
N ILE A 168 -2.39 -17.17 -6.33
CA ILE A 168 -3.25 -18.04 -7.14
C ILE A 168 -2.52 -19.38 -7.25
N PHE A 169 -2.83 -20.29 -6.33
CA PHE A 169 -2.43 -21.69 -6.38
C PHE A 169 -3.71 -22.52 -6.39
N LEU A 170 -3.96 -23.21 -7.50
CA LEU A 170 -4.59 -24.53 -7.52
C LEU A 170 -3.97 -25.29 -8.72
N GLU A 171 -2.79 -25.86 -8.50
CA GLU A 171 -2.38 -27.08 -9.20
C GLU A 171 -3.18 -28.25 -8.63
N GLY A 172 -3.73 -29.11 -9.49
CA GLY A 172 -4.35 -30.36 -9.07
C GLY A 172 -5.50 -30.84 -9.97
N PHE A 173 -5.19 -31.34 -11.16
CA PHE A 173 -5.76 -32.62 -11.58
C PHE A 173 -4.59 -33.59 -11.70
N LEU A 174 -4.79 -34.80 -11.15
CA LEU A 174 -3.89 -35.94 -11.09
C LEU A 174 -3.10 -36.19 -12.37
#